data_AF-A0A4Q2YP27-F1
#
_entry.id   AF-A0A4Q2YP27-F1
#
_cell.length_a   1.000
_cell.length_b   1.000
_cell.length_c   1.000
_cell.angle_alpha   90.00
_cell.angle_beta   90.00
_cell.angle_gamma   90.00
#
_symmetry.space_group_name_H-M   'P 1'
#
loop_
_entity.id
_entity.type
_entity.pdbx_description
1 polymer ?
#
loop_
_entity_poly.entity_id
_entity_poly.type
_entity_poly.pdbx_seq_one_letter_code
_entity_poly.pdbx_strand_id
1 'polypeptide(L)' 'RGRGLARALIGHVMREMVARGDQPFLHSYADNAGAIALYESLGFHIRREVHVLAIAKG' A
#
# COMPACT_ATOMS: atom_id res chain seq x y z
N ARG A 1 -4.83 6.66 -16.31
CA ARG A 1 -4.82 5.83 -15.07
C ARG A 1 -5.44 4.47 -15.41
N GLY A 2 -5.00 3.34 -14.84
CA GLY A 2 -5.62 2.03 -15.09
C GLY A 2 -4.89 1.04 -16.02
N ARG A 3 -3.61 1.24 -16.34
CA ARG A 3 -2.81 0.29 -17.16
C ARG A 3 -2.11 -0.83 -16.37
N GLY A 4 -2.48 -1.04 -15.10
CA GLY A 4 -1.82 -2.02 -14.24
C GLY A 4 -0.38 -1.68 -13.80
N LEU A 5 0.18 -0.54 -14.21
CA LEU A 5 1.55 -0.14 -13.87
C LEU A 5 1.81 -0.06 -12.36
N ALA A 6 0.84 0.46 -11.59
CA ALA A 6 0.94 0.51 -10.13
C ALA A 6 1.05 -0.92 -9.56
N ARG A 7 0.23 -1.85 -10.04
CA ARG A 7 0.26 -3.26 -9.62
C ARG A 7 1.61 -3.90 -9.95
N ALA A 8 2.14 -3.66 -11.14
CA ALA A 8 3.43 -4.22 -11.57
C ALA A 8 4.58 -3.69 -10.70
N LEU A 9 4.62 -2.37 -10.47
CA LEU A 9 5.65 -1.74 -9.66
C LEU A 9 5.60 -2.21 -8.20
N ILE A 10 4.43 -2.13 -7.58
CA ILE A 10 4.22 -2.54 -6.18
C ILE A 10 4.57 -4.02 -6.02
N GLY A 11 4.11 -4.88 -6.93
CA GLY A 11 4.42 -6.30 -6.91
C GLY A 11 5.92 -6.59 -7.05
N HIS A 12 6.66 -5.80 -7.83
CA HIS A 12 8.11 -5.93 -7.94
C HIS A 12 8.82 -5.58 -6.63
N VAL A 13 8.54 -4.40 -6.06
CA VAL A 13 9.14 -3.95 -4.79
C VAL A 13 8.85 -4.93 -3.65
N MET A 14 7.63 -5.44 -3.58
CA MET A 14 7.23 -6.41 -2.55
C MET A 14 7.95 -7.75 -2.66
N ARG A 15 8.12 -8.26 -3.89
CA ARG A 15 8.89 -9.50 -4.11
C ARG A 15 10.32 -9.34 -3.63
N GLU A 16 10.95 -8.18 -3.87
CA GLU A 16 12.30 -7.92 -3.39
C GLU A 16 12.38 -7.82 -1.86
N MET A 17 11.41 -7.16 -1.21
CA MET A 17 11.32 -7.12 0.26
C MET A 17 11.22 -8.53 0.85
N VAL A 18 10.30 -9.35 0.33
CA VAL A 18 10.12 -10.74 0.80
C VAL A 18 11.39 -11.56 0.56
N ALA A 19 12.06 -11.40 -0.59
CA ALA A 19 13.30 -12.10 -0.89
C ALA A 19 14.44 -11.76 0.10
N ARG A 20 14.43 -10.57 0.70
CA ARG A 20 15.35 -10.16 1.76
C ARG A 20 14.95 -10.62 3.16
N GLY A 21 13.75 -11.22 3.31
CA GLY A 21 13.17 -11.56 4.61
C GLY A 21 12.46 -10.39 5.31
N ASP A 22 12.24 -9.28 4.60
CA ASP A 22 11.50 -8.14 5.13
C ASP A 22 9.99 -8.42 5.10
N GLN A 23 9.25 -7.85 6.06
CA GLN A 23 7.78 -7.86 6.06
C GLN A 23 7.26 -6.52 5.49
N PRO A 24 6.67 -6.49 4.28
CA PRO A 24 6.15 -5.27 3.71
C PRO A 24 4.94 -4.74 4.49
N PHE A 25 4.83 -3.41 4.61
CA PHE A 25 3.65 -2.72 5.12
C PHE A 25 3.43 -1.41 4.36
N LEU A 26 2.19 -0.91 4.36
CA LEU A 26 1.82 0.36 3.74
C LEU A 26 0.59 0.95 4.43
N HIS A 27 0.36 2.25 4.20
CA HIS A 27 -0.88 2.94 4.58
C HIS A 27 -1.58 3.46 3.33
N SER A 28 -2.91 3.42 3.34
CA SER A 28 -3.78 4.01 2.33
C SER A 28 -4.86 4.83 3.03
N TYR A 29 -5.38 5.85 2.37
CA TYR A 29 -6.59 6.53 2.83
C TYR A 29 -7.75 5.51 2.89
N ALA A 30 -8.56 5.61 3.95
CA ALA A 30 -9.64 4.66 4.23
C ALA A 30 -10.76 4.70 3.17
N ASP A 31 -10.92 5.82 2.48
CA ASP A 31 -11.89 6.01 1.40
C ASP A 31 -11.37 5.59 0.01
N ASN A 32 -10.09 5.19 -0.09
CA ASN A 32 -9.48 4.77 -1.35
C ASN A 32 -9.72 3.27 -1.61
N ALA A 33 -10.98 2.91 -1.84
CA ALA A 33 -11.42 1.53 -2.08
C ALA A 33 -10.64 0.85 -3.23
N GLY A 34 -10.29 1.59 -4.29
CA GLY A 34 -9.52 1.05 -5.42
C GLY A 34 -8.09 0.65 -5.06
N ALA A 35 -7.42 1.42 -4.20
CA ALA A 35 -6.10 1.06 -3.69
C ALA A 35 -6.17 -0.09 -2.68
N ILE A 36 -7.16 -0.07 -1.78
CA ILE A 36 -7.40 -1.15 -0.81
C ILE A 36 -7.56 -2.49 -1.53
N ALA A 37 -8.47 -2.58 -2.50
CA ALA A 37 -8.70 -3.81 -3.27
C ALA A 37 -7.44 -4.26 -4.04
N LEU A 38 -6.62 -3.33 -4.54
CA LEU A 38 -5.35 -3.65 -5.17
C LEU A 38 -4.39 -4.31 -4.17
N TYR A 39 -4.21 -3.72 -2.99
CA TYR A 39 -3.31 -4.25 -1.97
C TYR A 39 -3.79 -5.59 -1.41
N GLU A 40 -5.08 -5.76 -1.17
CA GLU A 40 -5.67 -7.06 -0.79
C GLU A 40 -5.37 -8.14 -1.84
N SER A 41 -5.50 -7.82 -3.13
CA SER A 41 -5.17 -8.75 -4.22
C SER A 41 -3.68 -9.12 -4.31
N LEU A 42 -2.82 -8.37 -3.60
CA LEU A 42 -1.38 -8.63 -3.47
C LEU A 42 -1.03 -9.32 -2.14
N GLY A 43 -2.02 -9.68 -1.32
CA GLY A 43 -1.86 -10.41 -0.06
C GLY A 43 -1.81 -9.54 1.20
N PHE A 44 -2.09 -8.24 1.09
CA PHE A 44 -2.18 -7.36 2.27
C PHE A 44 -3.53 -7.57 2.97
N HIS A 45 -3.53 -7.29 4.26
CA HIS A 45 -4.73 -7.20 5.08
C HIS A 45 -4.64 -5.95 5.95
N ILE A 46 -5.79 -5.43 6.35
CA ILE A 46 -5.85 -4.29 7.26
C ILE A 46 -5.29 -4.73 8.62
N ARG A 47 -4.18 -4.12 9.02
CA ARG A 47 -3.60 -4.31 10.35
C ARG A 47 -4.23 -3.38 11.39
N ARG A 48 -4.40 -2.10 11.05
CA ARG A 48 -4.87 -1.03 11.96
C ARG A 48 -5.28 0.23 11.18
N GLU A 49 -6.26 0.94 11.70
CA GLU A 49 -6.61 2.30 11.25
C GLU A 49 -5.71 3.36 11.92
N VAL A 50 -5.26 4.33 11.12
CA VAL A 50 -4.36 5.40 11.57
C VAL A 50 -4.96 6.77 11.24
N HIS A 51 -4.99 7.66 12.22
CA HIS A 51 -5.37 9.06 12.02
C HIS A 51 -4.12 9.88 11.69
N VAL A 52 -4.10 10.52 10.52
CA VAL A 52 -3.00 11.38 10.08
C VAL A 52 -3.38 12.84 10.30
N LEU A 53 -2.58 13.57 11.07
CA LEU A 53 -2.71 15.00 11.27
C LEU A 53 -1.59 15.72 10.50
N ALA A 54 -1.95 16.56 9.53
CA ALA A 54 -1.01 17.45 8.86
C ALA A 54 -0.96 18.79 9.60
N ILE A 55 0.22 19.20 10.04
CA ILE A 55 0.43 20.53 10.63
C ILE A 55 1.09 21.41 9.57
N ALA A 56 0.37 22.44 9.11
CA ALA A 56 0.94 23.45 8.24
C ALA A 56 1.75 24.44 9.09
N LYS A 57 2.99 24.76 8.68
CA LYS A 57 3.67 25.95 9.18
C LYS A 57 3.02 27.17 8.52
N GLY A 58 2.51 28.08 9.35
CA GLY A 58 2.07 29.42 8.92
C GLY A 58 3.26 30.32 8.59
#